data_AF-A0A9E3ZVL8-F1
#
_entry.id   AF-A0A9E3ZVL8-F1
#
_cell.length_a   1.000
_cell.length_b   1.000
_cell.length_c   1.000
_cell.angle_alpha   90.00
_cell.angle_beta   90.00
_cell.angle_gamma   90.00
#
_symmetry.space_group_name_H-M   'P 1'
#
loop_
_entity.id
_entity.type
_entity.pdbx_description
1 polymer ?
#
loop_
_entity_poly.entity_id
_entity_poly.type
_entity_poly.pdbx_seq_one_letter_code
_entity_poly.pdbx_strand_id
1 'polypeptide(L)'
;MATAPGILRVILPKSYERLSRSSGSLLRSGWESSEFILARSCDADGKEDTEPGRCRAERDSSFPTRGLRSARMAGGGRSHVMPPVPALSQESVMDFEVGLASAEESLSHEADSLDLLLRRLRGRISPVLIGDREWEKVLELAGRLPTSMAAFPFGFEFPLHESAPRANFAVSVIGGGQSAAFLQNVGQAEGAGRTAQSIASLLAELGNEESDLRRVAGRKLLLEYEIEPARESAQSDPGFFLCPAPDVLAGDGRRSGDLAVVLDAVSSATGRDPDIAERREIEWVYRAMEPETSVRGVGVFPSRGPGVRLAIEGFRDSSALMAFLERAAWPGRRSVVASTVAPLEERAAFTWMGVQLDLRPDGVGPRLGLDFFPEESDWLKDIRPWRAFIEGIGAQGLAVPERLSALAESWPGAEMLFGKTGLFLHLRGIHHFELGLAGDEFDQVKAYAFLLIMGSRSQE
;
A
#
# COMPACT_ATOMS: atom_id res chain seq x y z
N MET A 1 -8.79 -23.98 -34.47
CA MET A 1 -7.59 -24.00 -33.60
C MET A 1 -7.73 -22.85 -32.62
N ALA A 2 -7.80 -23.14 -31.32
CA ALA A 2 -7.77 -22.08 -30.30
C ALA A 2 -6.31 -21.63 -30.13
N THR A 3 -6.04 -20.37 -30.40
CA THR A 3 -4.75 -19.73 -30.12
C THR A 3 -4.56 -19.62 -28.61
N ALA A 4 -3.39 -20.03 -28.12
CA ALA A 4 -3.03 -19.86 -26.72
C ALA A 4 -2.98 -18.36 -26.37
N PRO A 5 -3.45 -17.94 -25.18
CA PRO A 5 -3.37 -16.55 -24.76
C PRO A 5 -1.90 -16.11 -24.67
N GLY A 6 -1.54 -15.07 -25.40
CA GLY A 6 -0.22 -14.45 -25.32
C GLY A 6 -0.01 -13.80 -23.95
N ILE A 7 1.17 -13.99 -23.35
CA ILE A 7 1.55 -13.35 -22.09
C ILE A 7 1.99 -11.92 -22.41
N LEU A 8 1.19 -10.91 -22.03
CA LEU A 8 1.60 -9.51 -22.05
C LEU A 8 2.64 -9.28 -20.96
N ARG A 9 3.90 -9.03 -21.33
CA ARG A 9 4.95 -8.63 -20.39
C ARG A 9 4.92 -7.12 -20.22
N VAL A 10 4.45 -6.66 -19.07
CA VAL A 10 4.49 -5.26 -18.67
C VAL A 10 5.83 -4.98 -17.97
N ILE A 11 6.70 -4.21 -18.64
CA ILE A 11 7.90 -3.62 -18.03
C ILE A 11 7.47 -2.30 -17.39
N LEU A 12 7.59 -2.20 -16.07
CA LEU A 12 7.31 -0.94 -15.38
C LEU A 12 8.49 0.00 -15.59
N PRO A 13 8.27 1.30 -15.81
CA PRO A 13 9.36 2.28 -15.76
C PRO A 13 10.09 2.20 -14.41
N LYS A 14 11.42 2.38 -14.40
CA LYS A 14 12.23 2.36 -13.16
C LYS A 14 11.77 3.37 -12.10
N SER A 15 11.06 4.42 -12.49
CA SER A 15 10.42 5.38 -11.58
C SER A 15 9.28 4.73 -10.79
N TYR A 16 8.52 3.82 -11.41
CA TYR A 16 7.44 3.08 -10.76
C TYR A 16 7.94 1.94 -9.87
N GLU A 17 9.02 1.25 -10.25
CA GLU A 17 9.69 0.30 -9.35
C GLU A 17 10.23 0.99 -8.09
N ARG A 18 10.66 2.26 -8.21
CA ARG A 18 11.07 3.08 -7.07
C ARG A 18 9.88 3.49 -6.20
N LEU A 19 8.73 3.84 -6.81
CA LEU A 19 7.47 4.07 -6.08
C LEU A 19 6.98 2.82 -5.34
N SER A 20 7.10 1.63 -5.96
CA SER A 20 6.73 0.38 -5.29
C SER A 20 7.69 0.04 -4.16
N ARG A 21 8.99 0.33 -4.28
CA ARG A 21 9.99 0.15 -3.21
C ARG A 21 9.87 1.19 -2.08
N SER A 22 9.52 2.44 -2.40
CA SER A 22 9.24 3.45 -1.37
C SER A 22 7.91 3.22 -0.67
N SER A 23 6.97 2.52 -1.32
CA SER A 23 5.70 2.07 -0.72
C SER A 23 5.75 0.64 -0.17
N GLY A 24 6.85 -0.08 -0.35
CA GLY A 24 7.00 -1.49 0.00
C GLY A 24 8.46 -1.91 -0.03
N SER A 25 9.15 -1.66 1.08
CA SER A 25 10.42 -2.22 1.60
C SER A 25 11.62 -2.44 0.63
N LEU A 26 12.82 -2.45 1.21
CA LEU A 26 14.10 -2.54 0.52
C LEU A 26 15.03 -3.41 1.36
N LEU A 27 15.12 -4.72 1.08
CA LEU A 27 16.17 -5.61 1.60
C LEU A 27 16.49 -6.79 0.65
N ARG A 28 17.35 -6.58 -0.37
CA ARG A 28 18.76 -7.03 -0.41
C ARG A 28 19.35 -6.96 -1.82
N SER A 29 20.65 -6.69 -1.79
CA SER A 29 21.67 -6.60 -2.83
C SER A 29 21.70 -7.71 -3.88
N GLY A 30 21.97 -7.25 -5.09
CA GLY A 30 22.34 -8.04 -6.25
C GLY A 30 21.29 -7.86 -7.32
N TRP A 31 21.63 -7.17 -8.41
CA TRP A 31 21.33 -7.64 -9.76
C TRP A 31 22.05 -6.72 -10.76
N GLU A 32 22.99 -7.36 -11.46
CA GLU A 32 23.41 -6.97 -12.79
C GLU A 32 22.18 -6.93 -13.71
N SER A 33 22.28 -6.06 -14.71
CA SER A 33 21.43 -5.99 -15.90
C SER A 33 20.76 -7.33 -16.25
N SER A 34 19.45 -7.40 -16.11
CA SER A 34 18.65 -8.41 -16.81
C SER A 34 18.29 -7.87 -18.19
N GLU A 35 19.22 -7.99 -19.12
CA GLU A 35 18.88 -8.04 -20.53
C GLU A 35 18.32 -9.43 -20.84
N PHE A 36 17.14 -9.52 -21.45
CA PHE A 36 16.71 -10.73 -22.13
C PHE A 36 16.19 -10.41 -23.52
N ILE A 37 16.76 -11.15 -24.47
CA ILE A 37 16.83 -10.92 -25.91
C ILE A 37 15.46 -11.01 -26.60
N LEU A 38 15.22 -10.09 -27.53
CA LEU A 38 14.13 -10.09 -28.51
C LEU A 38 14.28 -11.28 -29.48
N ALA A 39 13.26 -12.13 -29.58
CA ALA A 39 13.06 -12.91 -30.80
C ALA A 39 12.18 -12.11 -31.76
N ARG A 40 12.76 -11.72 -32.90
CA ARG A 40 12.02 -11.13 -34.03
C ARG A 40 11.03 -12.15 -34.59
N SER A 41 9.78 -11.72 -34.77
CA SER A 41 8.83 -12.33 -35.68
C SER A 41 9.38 -12.22 -37.11
N CYS A 42 9.61 -13.35 -37.78
CA CYS A 42 9.79 -13.38 -39.23
C CYS A 42 8.42 -13.56 -39.89
N ASP A 43 8.18 -12.74 -40.92
CA ASP A 43 6.99 -12.74 -41.75
C ASP A 43 6.72 -14.10 -42.40
N ALA A 44 5.44 -14.32 -42.67
CA ALA A 44 4.90 -15.46 -43.39
C ALA A 44 5.36 -15.45 -44.86
N ASP A 45 5.87 -16.59 -45.33
CA ASP A 45 5.72 -17.00 -46.73
C ASP A 45 5.61 -18.53 -46.79
N GLY A 46 4.59 -19.01 -47.51
CA GLY A 46 4.09 -20.38 -47.41
C GLY A 46 4.83 -21.45 -48.20
N LYS A 47 4.50 -22.72 -47.92
CA LYS A 47 4.03 -23.76 -48.86
C LYS A 47 3.99 -25.15 -48.20
N GLU A 48 2.85 -25.82 -48.42
CA GLU A 48 2.54 -27.26 -48.58
C GLU A 48 3.35 -28.40 -47.92
N ASP A 49 2.55 -29.36 -47.42
CA ASP A 49 2.68 -30.82 -47.40
C ASP A 49 3.69 -31.53 -46.47
N THR A 50 3.17 -32.25 -45.45
CA THR A 50 3.06 -33.73 -45.38
C THR A 50 2.79 -34.28 -43.94
N GLU A 51 1.91 -35.29 -43.91
CA GLU A 51 1.52 -36.35 -42.93
C GLU A 51 1.96 -36.46 -41.44
N PRO A 52 1.17 -37.20 -40.60
CA PRO A 52 1.34 -37.27 -39.15
C PRO A 52 2.12 -38.52 -38.66
N GLY A 53 3.13 -38.30 -37.82
CA GLY A 53 3.89 -39.36 -37.14
C GLY A 53 3.55 -39.50 -35.65
N ARG A 54 3.02 -40.68 -35.27
CA ARG A 54 2.87 -41.17 -33.87
C ARG A 54 4.23 -41.39 -33.19
N CYS A 55 4.33 -41.13 -31.88
CA CYS A 55 5.13 -41.90 -30.91
C CYS A 55 4.56 -41.64 -29.49
N ARG A 56 3.79 -42.57 -28.91
CA ARG A 56 4.17 -43.71 -28.04
C ARG A 56 4.69 -43.28 -26.67
N ALA A 57 3.85 -43.54 -25.66
CA ALA A 57 4.18 -43.54 -24.25
C ALA A 57 4.91 -44.84 -23.87
N GLU A 58 5.97 -44.74 -23.09
CA GLU A 58 6.52 -45.84 -22.30
C GLU A 58 6.81 -45.37 -20.87
N ARG A 59 6.49 -46.26 -19.94
CA ARG A 59 6.65 -46.18 -18.49
C ARG A 59 8.07 -46.59 -18.08
N ASP A 60 8.29 -46.54 -16.77
CA ASP A 60 9.38 -47.12 -15.95
C ASP A 60 10.46 -46.10 -15.57
N SER A 61 10.96 -46.02 -14.33
CA SER A 61 10.84 -46.89 -13.15
C SER A 61 11.38 -46.15 -11.90
N SER A 62 10.89 -46.57 -10.74
CA SER A 62 11.58 -46.63 -9.43
C SER A 62 12.52 -45.50 -8.96
N PHE A 63 12.15 -44.84 -7.86
CA PHE A 63 13.10 -44.20 -6.94
C PHE A 63 13.04 -44.84 -5.54
N PRO A 64 14.17 -45.20 -4.92
CA PRO A 64 14.20 -45.80 -3.59
C PRO A 64 14.17 -44.75 -2.47
N THR A 65 13.43 -45.10 -1.42
CA THR A 65 13.41 -44.45 -0.11
C THR A 65 14.74 -44.63 0.62
N ARG A 66 15.34 -43.52 1.10
CA ARG A 66 16.46 -43.55 2.07
C ARG A 66 16.28 -42.51 3.17
N GLY A 67 16.00 -43.05 4.36
CA GLY A 67 16.51 -42.68 5.69
C GLY A 67 16.75 -41.21 6.05
N LEU A 68 15.81 -40.64 6.82
CA LEU A 68 16.04 -39.47 7.66
C LEU A 68 16.89 -39.86 8.87
N ARG A 69 18.14 -39.38 8.92
CA ARG A 69 18.94 -39.31 10.15
C ARG A 69 19.01 -37.85 10.61
N SER A 70 18.57 -37.66 11.85
CA SER A 70 18.74 -36.49 12.69
C SER A 70 20.19 -35.98 12.72
N ALA A 71 20.38 -34.69 12.42
CA ALA A 71 21.61 -33.97 12.72
C ALA A 71 21.28 -32.68 13.49
N ARG A 72 21.70 -32.65 14.76
CA ARG A 72 21.84 -31.44 15.57
C ARG A 72 22.89 -30.52 14.90
N MET A 73 22.56 -29.25 14.69
CA MET A 73 23.53 -28.21 14.41
C MET A 73 23.56 -27.22 15.58
N ALA A 74 24.72 -27.17 16.23
CA ALA A 74 25.08 -26.21 17.26
C ALA A 74 25.37 -24.84 16.64
N GLY A 75 25.14 -23.80 17.44
CA GLY A 75 25.17 -22.40 17.03
C GLY A 75 26.52 -21.83 16.60
N GLY A 76 26.42 -20.76 15.83
CA GLY A 76 27.50 -19.85 15.46
C GLY A 76 26.90 -18.54 14.95
N GLY A 77 26.44 -17.68 15.86
CA GLY A 77 25.89 -16.37 15.53
C GLY A 77 26.96 -15.43 15.00
N ARG A 78 27.02 -15.24 13.68
CA ARG A 78 27.74 -14.12 13.06
C ARG A 78 26.82 -12.91 13.05
N SER A 79 27.15 -11.91 13.86
CA SER A 79 26.56 -10.58 13.77
C SER A 79 26.94 -9.98 12.40
N HIS A 80 25.99 -9.97 11.48
CA HIS A 80 26.12 -9.28 10.20
C HIS A 80 25.84 -7.80 10.42
N VAL A 81 26.89 -7.01 10.61
CA VAL A 81 26.81 -5.55 10.50
C VAL A 81 26.45 -5.22 9.05
N MET A 82 25.28 -4.63 8.83
CA MET A 82 24.87 -4.17 7.50
C MET A 82 25.78 -3.03 7.02
N PRO A 83 26.24 -3.05 5.75
CA PRO A 83 26.91 -1.89 5.17
C PRO A 83 25.93 -0.70 5.08
N PRO A 84 26.42 0.55 5.16
CA PRO A 84 25.59 1.73 4.99
C PRO A 84 24.93 1.73 3.60
N VAL A 85 23.66 2.10 3.57
CA VAL A 85 22.86 2.23 2.34
C VAL A 85 23.48 3.34 1.48
N PRO A 86 23.78 3.11 0.19
CA PRO A 86 24.26 4.17 -0.69
C PRO A 86 23.18 5.23 -0.85
N ALA A 87 23.54 6.50 -0.61
CA ALA A 87 22.67 7.64 -0.88
C ALA A 87 22.22 7.61 -2.35
N LEU A 88 20.93 7.89 -2.59
CA LEU A 88 20.39 8.04 -3.94
C LEU A 88 21.18 9.13 -4.69
N SER A 89 21.62 8.85 -5.91
CA SER A 89 22.28 9.87 -6.74
C SER A 89 21.28 10.97 -7.12
N GLN A 90 21.75 12.20 -7.26
CA GLN A 90 20.93 13.34 -7.70
C GLN A 90 20.26 13.09 -9.07
N GLU A 91 20.95 12.39 -9.99
CA GLU A 91 20.38 11.96 -11.28
C GLU A 91 19.11 11.10 -11.12
N SER A 92 19.12 10.20 -10.13
CA SER A 92 17.97 9.33 -9.84
C SER A 92 16.74 10.11 -9.37
N VAL A 93 16.94 11.24 -8.68
CA VAL A 93 15.87 12.11 -8.19
C VAL A 93 15.25 12.92 -9.34
N MET A 94 16.08 13.52 -10.20
CA MET A 94 15.58 14.28 -11.36
C MET A 94 14.76 13.41 -12.32
N ASP A 95 15.19 12.18 -12.60
CA ASP A 95 14.45 11.23 -13.45
C ASP A 95 13.04 10.93 -12.91
N PHE A 96 12.91 10.87 -11.57
CA PHE A 96 11.63 10.65 -10.92
C PHE A 96 10.72 11.85 -11.07
N GLU A 97 11.23 13.06 -10.88
CA GLU A 97 10.46 14.31 -10.97
C GLU A 97 9.97 14.59 -12.38
N VAL A 98 10.82 14.38 -13.38
CA VAL A 98 10.43 14.49 -14.79
C VAL A 98 9.39 13.43 -15.15
N GLY A 99 9.59 12.18 -14.72
CA GLY A 99 8.62 11.11 -14.92
C GLY A 99 7.27 11.40 -14.27
N LEU A 100 7.30 12.01 -13.09
CA LEU A 100 6.10 12.40 -12.36
C LEU A 100 5.32 13.51 -13.07
N ALA A 101 5.97 14.64 -13.35
CA ALA A 101 5.29 15.76 -14.01
C ALA A 101 4.67 15.33 -15.35
N SER A 102 5.39 14.47 -16.09
CA SER A 102 4.91 13.86 -17.32
C SER A 102 3.68 12.96 -17.11
N ALA A 103 3.63 12.17 -16.03
CA ALA A 103 2.49 11.31 -15.70
C ALA A 103 1.25 12.14 -15.30
N GLU A 104 1.42 13.15 -14.43
CA GLU A 104 0.34 14.06 -14.04
C GLU A 104 -0.22 14.82 -15.25
N GLU A 105 0.65 15.35 -16.12
CA GLU A 105 0.28 16.04 -17.36
C GLU A 105 -0.45 15.10 -18.33
N SER A 106 0.04 13.88 -18.54
CA SER A 106 -0.59 12.93 -19.46
C SER A 106 -2.00 12.55 -18.99
N LEU A 107 -2.21 12.46 -17.68
CA LEU A 107 -3.51 12.14 -17.10
C LEU A 107 -4.46 13.33 -17.07
N SER A 108 -3.97 14.55 -16.86
CA SER A 108 -4.82 15.76 -16.90
C SER A 108 -5.39 16.01 -18.30
N HIS A 109 -4.74 15.52 -19.36
CA HIS A 109 -5.29 15.51 -20.71
C HIS A 109 -6.28 14.36 -20.98
N GLU A 110 -6.25 13.29 -20.18
CA GLU A 110 -7.10 12.11 -20.40
C GLU A 110 -8.54 12.33 -19.92
N ALA A 111 -8.72 13.01 -18.80
CA ALA A 111 -10.03 13.33 -18.25
C ALA A 111 -10.00 14.65 -17.47
N ASP A 112 -11.15 15.32 -17.43
CA ASP A 112 -11.30 16.63 -16.78
C ASP A 112 -11.32 16.50 -15.24
N SER A 113 -11.67 15.32 -14.73
CA SER A 113 -11.78 15.00 -13.30
C SER A 113 -11.50 13.52 -13.03
N LEU A 114 -11.18 13.20 -11.77
CA LEU A 114 -10.91 11.82 -11.35
C LEU A 114 -12.15 10.92 -11.46
N ASP A 115 -13.37 11.43 -11.26
CA ASP A 115 -14.59 10.62 -11.40
C ASP A 115 -14.81 10.11 -12.83
N LEU A 116 -14.46 10.90 -13.84
CA LEU A 116 -14.57 10.47 -15.24
C LEU A 116 -13.64 9.29 -15.55
N LEU A 117 -12.46 9.23 -14.93
CA LEU A 117 -11.60 8.05 -14.99
C LEU A 117 -12.24 6.87 -14.24
N LEU A 118 -12.70 7.10 -13.00
CA LEU A 118 -13.30 6.05 -12.19
C LEU A 118 -14.55 5.44 -12.85
N ARG A 119 -15.42 6.24 -13.47
CA ARG A 119 -16.62 5.76 -14.19
C ARG A 119 -16.28 4.67 -15.22
N ARG A 120 -15.13 4.77 -15.88
CA ARG A 120 -14.65 3.73 -16.83
C ARG A 120 -14.26 2.43 -16.13
N LEU A 121 -13.93 2.48 -14.84
CA LEU A 121 -13.55 1.34 -14.03
C LEU A 121 -14.73 0.65 -13.34
N ARG A 122 -15.94 1.24 -13.33
CA ARG A 122 -17.11 0.68 -12.62
C ARG A 122 -17.36 -0.80 -12.92
N GLY A 123 -17.30 -1.18 -14.21
CA GLY A 123 -17.54 -2.56 -14.66
C GLY A 123 -16.45 -3.56 -14.28
N ARG A 124 -15.32 -3.09 -13.74
CA ARG A 124 -14.17 -3.91 -13.33
C ARG A 124 -14.15 -4.17 -11.82
N ILE A 125 -15.01 -3.49 -11.07
CA ILE A 125 -15.11 -3.59 -9.62
C ILE A 125 -16.43 -4.30 -9.31
N SER A 126 -16.36 -5.42 -8.59
CA SER A 126 -17.56 -6.19 -8.26
C SER A 126 -18.57 -5.34 -7.47
N PRO A 127 -19.87 -5.38 -7.80
CA PRO A 127 -20.91 -4.73 -7.00
C PRO A 127 -21.03 -5.30 -5.58
N VAL A 128 -20.47 -6.48 -5.32
CA VAL A 128 -20.33 -7.08 -3.98
C VAL A 128 -19.27 -6.33 -3.16
N LEU A 129 -18.26 -5.74 -3.83
CA LEU A 129 -17.23 -4.94 -3.19
C LEU A 129 -17.67 -3.48 -2.98
N ILE A 130 -18.26 -2.86 -4.01
CA ILE A 130 -18.82 -1.51 -3.95
C ILE A 130 -20.18 -1.50 -4.66
N GLY A 131 -21.24 -1.29 -3.89
CA GLY A 131 -22.60 -1.21 -4.42
C GLY A 131 -22.81 0.09 -5.21
N ASP A 132 -23.84 0.15 -6.06
CA ASP A 132 -24.06 1.30 -6.95
C ASP A 132 -24.24 2.62 -6.20
N ARG A 133 -24.97 2.60 -5.07
CA ARG A 133 -25.14 3.79 -4.22
C ARG A 133 -23.82 4.29 -3.67
N GLU A 134 -22.98 3.39 -3.17
CA GLU A 134 -21.68 3.74 -2.62
C GLU A 134 -20.74 4.24 -3.73
N TRP A 135 -20.81 3.60 -4.89
CA TRP A 135 -20.04 3.99 -6.06
C TRP A 135 -20.35 5.43 -6.49
N GLU A 136 -21.62 5.83 -6.55
CA GLU A 136 -21.96 7.22 -6.90
C GLU A 136 -21.41 8.24 -5.89
N LYS A 137 -21.29 7.88 -4.61
CA LYS A 137 -20.65 8.75 -3.60
C LYS A 137 -19.14 8.85 -3.80
N VAL A 138 -18.49 7.72 -4.11
CA VAL A 138 -17.07 7.73 -4.54
C VAL A 138 -16.89 8.66 -5.73
N LEU A 139 -17.77 8.57 -6.74
CA LEU A 139 -17.70 9.44 -7.92
C LEU A 139 -17.96 10.91 -7.57
N GLU A 140 -18.91 11.21 -6.68
CA GLU A 140 -19.16 12.58 -6.22
C GLU A 140 -17.91 13.18 -5.55
N LEU A 141 -17.26 12.42 -4.69
CA LEU A 141 -16.00 12.83 -4.05
C LEU A 141 -14.89 13.01 -5.09
N ALA A 142 -14.68 12.01 -5.95
CA ALA A 142 -13.66 12.05 -6.99
C ALA A 142 -13.87 13.18 -8.00
N GLY A 143 -15.12 13.61 -8.23
CA GLY A 143 -15.44 14.74 -9.11
C GLY A 143 -14.92 16.08 -8.57
N ARG A 144 -14.55 16.14 -7.28
CA ARG A 144 -13.94 17.30 -6.62
C ARG A 144 -12.41 17.23 -6.60
N LEU A 145 -11.82 16.14 -7.11
CA LEU A 145 -10.39 15.88 -7.13
C LEU A 145 -9.84 15.96 -8.57
N PRO A 146 -8.62 16.49 -8.75
CA PRO A 146 -8.03 16.63 -10.08
C PRO A 146 -7.57 15.25 -10.58
N THR A 147 -7.65 15.06 -11.90
CA THR A 147 -7.23 13.83 -12.58
C THR A 147 -5.76 13.49 -12.35
N SER A 148 -4.91 14.50 -12.08
CA SER A 148 -3.48 14.31 -11.76
C SER A 148 -3.25 13.41 -10.54
N MET A 149 -4.21 13.27 -9.62
CA MET A 149 -4.10 12.32 -8.50
C MET A 149 -4.04 10.85 -8.96
N ALA A 150 -4.55 10.53 -10.16
CA ALA A 150 -4.45 9.18 -10.71
C ALA A 150 -3.03 8.80 -11.17
N ALA A 151 -2.08 9.75 -11.18
CA ALA A 151 -0.67 9.49 -11.52
C ALA A 151 0.03 8.62 -10.48
N PHE A 152 -0.57 8.53 -9.29
CA PHE A 152 -0.07 7.77 -8.14
C PHE A 152 -1.01 6.64 -7.78
N PRO A 153 -0.54 5.67 -6.97
CA PRO A 153 -1.43 4.70 -6.35
C PRO A 153 -2.54 5.41 -5.57
N PHE A 154 -3.77 5.14 -6.00
CA PHE A 154 -5.00 5.44 -5.29
C PHE A 154 -5.78 4.14 -5.17
N GLY A 155 -6.82 4.09 -4.35
CA GLY A 155 -7.52 2.83 -4.17
C GLY A 155 -8.63 2.86 -3.15
N PHE A 156 -8.95 1.65 -2.71
CA PHE A 156 -10.09 1.39 -1.86
C PHE A 156 -9.69 0.54 -0.66
N GLU A 157 -10.31 0.85 0.47
CA GLU A 157 -10.34 -0.02 1.64
C GLU A 157 -11.68 -0.78 1.63
N PHE A 158 -11.61 -2.10 1.46
CA PHE A 158 -12.78 -2.98 1.43
C PHE A 158 -12.98 -3.66 2.78
N PRO A 159 -14.00 -3.31 3.60
CA PRO A 159 -14.37 -4.09 4.77
C PRO A 159 -14.90 -5.46 4.36
N LEU A 160 -14.14 -6.52 4.61
CA LEU A 160 -14.48 -7.90 4.21
C LEU A 160 -15.33 -8.63 5.26
N HIS A 161 -15.30 -8.17 6.50
CA HIS A 161 -16.09 -8.69 7.62
C HIS A 161 -17.58 -8.33 7.56
N GLU A 162 -17.96 -7.40 6.68
CA GLU A 162 -19.34 -6.92 6.55
C GLU A 162 -19.97 -7.35 5.22
N SER A 163 -21.26 -7.66 5.26
CA SER A 163 -22.03 -8.00 4.06
C SER A 163 -22.38 -6.78 3.20
N ALA A 164 -22.33 -5.57 3.78
CA ALA A 164 -22.65 -4.34 3.08
C ALA A 164 -21.57 -4.01 2.03
N PRO A 165 -21.93 -3.74 0.76
CA PRO A 165 -20.96 -3.49 -0.30
C PRO A 165 -20.49 -2.04 -0.25
N ARG A 166 -19.61 -1.73 0.71
CA ARG A 166 -19.05 -0.39 0.93
C ARG A 166 -17.53 -0.37 0.81
N ALA A 167 -16.97 0.83 0.63
CA ALA A 167 -15.52 1.04 0.58
C ALA A 167 -15.14 2.47 0.95
N ASN A 168 -14.04 2.62 1.69
CA ASN A 168 -13.40 3.93 1.84
C ASN A 168 -12.49 4.19 0.62
N PHE A 169 -12.22 5.46 0.33
CA PHE A 169 -11.44 5.86 -0.82
C PHE A 169 -10.14 6.54 -0.38
N ALA A 170 -9.01 6.12 -0.91
CA ALA A 170 -7.70 6.66 -0.56
C ALA A 170 -6.97 7.18 -1.80
N VAL A 171 -6.35 8.36 -1.70
CA VAL A 171 -5.56 8.98 -2.78
C VAL A 171 -4.21 9.45 -2.25
N SER A 172 -3.17 9.24 -3.04
CA SER A 172 -1.85 9.79 -2.76
C SER A 172 -1.69 11.16 -3.42
N VAL A 173 -1.10 12.10 -2.71
CA VAL A 173 -0.76 13.44 -3.18
C VAL A 173 0.73 13.67 -2.97
N ILE A 174 1.42 14.24 -3.96
CA ILE A 174 2.84 14.53 -3.87
C ILE A 174 3.06 16.05 -3.80
N GLY A 175 3.70 16.51 -2.72
CA GLY A 175 4.10 17.90 -2.51
C GLY A 175 4.92 18.44 -3.68
N GLY A 176 4.60 19.64 -4.14
CA GLY A 176 5.21 20.27 -5.33
C GLY A 176 4.71 19.74 -6.68
N GLY A 177 3.79 18.78 -6.71
CA GLY A 177 3.11 18.31 -7.94
C GLY A 177 1.85 19.11 -8.27
N GLN A 178 1.23 18.81 -9.42
CA GLN A 178 -0.02 19.45 -9.87
C GLN A 178 -1.18 19.15 -8.91
N SER A 179 -1.27 17.91 -8.42
CA SER A 179 -2.27 17.49 -7.43
C SER A 179 -2.15 18.27 -6.12
N ALA A 180 -0.93 18.54 -5.65
CA ALA A 180 -0.69 19.37 -4.48
C ALA A 180 -1.06 20.83 -4.71
N ALA A 181 -0.68 21.42 -5.85
CA ALA A 181 -1.02 22.80 -6.20
C ALA A 181 -2.55 23.03 -6.23
N PHE A 182 -3.30 22.06 -6.76
CA PHE A 182 -4.77 22.11 -6.73
C PHE A 182 -5.30 22.18 -5.29
N LEU A 183 -4.87 21.28 -4.41
CA LEU A 183 -5.35 21.25 -3.01
C LEU A 183 -4.88 22.48 -2.22
N GLN A 184 -3.70 23.03 -2.52
CA GLN A 184 -3.24 24.30 -1.97
C GLN A 184 -4.16 25.45 -2.34
N ASN A 185 -4.54 25.56 -3.61
CA ASN A 185 -5.49 26.57 -4.07
C ASN A 185 -6.87 26.40 -3.39
N VAL A 186 -7.33 25.16 -3.22
CA VAL A 186 -8.57 24.88 -2.47
C VAL A 186 -8.46 25.33 -1.02
N GLY A 187 -7.35 25.03 -0.35
CA GLY A 187 -7.12 25.45 1.04
C GLY A 187 -6.92 26.96 1.21
N GLN A 188 -6.47 27.67 0.19
CA GLN A 188 -6.27 29.13 0.20
C GLN A 188 -7.52 29.92 -0.24
N ALA A 189 -8.53 29.26 -0.79
CA ALA A 189 -9.76 29.91 -1.24
C ALA A 189 -10.53 30.56 -0.09
N GLU A 190 -11.25 31.66 -0.39
CA GLU A 190 -12.13 32.30 0.59
C GLU A 190 -13.20 31.31 1.08
N GLY A 191 -13.32 31.15 2.39
CA GLY A 191 -14.26 30.20 3.01
C GLY A 191 -13.76 28.75 3.08
N ALA A 192 -12.51 28.47 2.72
CA ALA A 192 -11.90 27.16 2.94
C ALA A 192 -11.97 26.76 4.43
N GLY A 193 -12.40 25.52 4.68
CA GLY A 193 -12.43 24.96 6.05
C GLY A 193 -11.01 24.74 6.60
N ARG A 194 -10.91 24.62 7.93
CA ARG A 194 -9.62 24.43 8.62
C ARG A 194 -8.86 23.21 8.11
N THR A 195 -9.54 22.09 7.88
CA THR A 195 -8.90 20.87 7.37
C THR A 195 -8.27 21.09 5.99
N ALA A 196 -8.96 21.78 5.08
CA ALA A 196 -8.43 22.10 3.76
C ALA A 196 -7.20 23.03 3.84
N GLN A 197 -7.27 24.06 4.69
CA GLN A 197 -6.14 24.97 4.96
C GLN A 197 -4.92 24.20 5.50
N SER A 198 -5.14 23.31 6.45
CA SER A 198 -4.09 22.49 7.04
C SER A 198 -3.44 21.53 6.05
N ILE A 199 -4.23 20.84 5.22
CA ILE A 199 -3.71 19.99 4.16
C ILE A 199 -2.89 20.83 3.16
N ALA A 200 -3.37 22.02 2.80
CA ALA A 200 -2.63 22.94 1.94
C ALA A 200 -1.27 23.34 2.54
N SER A 201 -1.22 23.68 3.84
CA SER A 201 0.03 23.99 4.55
C SER A 201 0.99 22.81 4.59
N LEU A 202 0.51 21.59 4.89
CA LEU A 202 1.34 20.39 4.83
C LEU A 202 1.93 20.16 3.43
N LEU A 203 1.12 20.29 2.39
CA LEU A 203 1.56 20.10 1.02
C LEU A 203 2.59 21.15 0.58
N ALA A 204 2.51 22.37 1.12
CA ALA A 204 3.51 23.42 0.89
C ALA A 204 4.86 23.05 1.52
N GLU A 205 4.85 22.58 2.76
CA GLU A 205 6.06 22.08 3.44
C GLU A 205 6.66 20.86 2.72
N LEU A 206 5.84 19.88 2.35
CA LEU A 206 6.28 18.70 1.59
C LEU A 206 6.80 19.05 0.18
N GLY A 207 6.39 20.17 -0.38
CA GLY A 207 6.89 20.70 -1.66
C GLY A 207 8.19 21.48 -1.53
N ASN A 208 8.51 22.01 -0.35
CA ASN A 208 9.70 22.85 -0.12
C ASN A 208 10.96 22.00 0.10
N GLU A 209 11.95 22.11 -0.79
CA GLU A 209 13.23 21.38 -0.72
C GLU A 209 14.04 21.63 0.55
N GLU A 210 13.87 22.80 1.14
CA GLU A 210 14.58 23.21 2.35
C GLU A 210 13.81 22.85 3.63
N SER A 211 12.60 22.29 3.51
CA SER A 211 11.79 21.92 4.67
C SER A 211 12.33 20.65 5.35
N ASP A 212 12.49 20.72 6.67
CA ASP A 212 12.75 19.55 7.50
C ASP A 212 11.66 18.49 7.35
N LEU A 213 10.40 18.91 7.16
CA LEU A 213 9.32 17.96 6.96
C LEU A 213 9.51 17.18 5.65
N ARG A 214 9.86 17.84 4.54
CA ARG A 214 10.15 17.14 3.28
C ARG A 214 11.32 16.17 3.42
N ARG A 215 12.36 16.56 4.15
CA ARG A 215 13.52 15.69 4.44
C ARG A 215 13.09 14.42 5.18
N VAL A 216 12.15 14.53 6.11
CA VAL A 216 11.74 13.41 6.99
C VAL A 216 10.61 12.57 6.38
N ALA A 217 9.51 13.21 6.00
CA ALA A 217 8.30 12.60 5.48
C ALA A 217 8.32 12.35 3.96
N GLY A 218 9.39 12.77 3.28
CA GLY A 218 9.44 12.78 1.82
C GLY A 218 8.45 13.78 1.23
N ARG A 219 7.88 13.44 0.07
CA ARG A 219 6.90 14.32 -0.61
C ARG A 219 5.47 13.80 -0.53
N LYS A 220 5.24 12.59 0.00
CA LYS A 220 3.96 11.88 -0.10
C LYS A 220 3.06 12.18 1.09
N LEU A 221 1.83 12.57 0.78
CA LEU A 221 0.70 12.64 1.70
C LEU A 221 -0.37 11.65 1.22
N LEU A 222 -0.83 10.75 2.09
CA LEU A 222 -1.98 9.89 1.82
C LEU A 222 -3.22 10.54 2.42
N LEU A 223 -4.28 10.70 1.64
CA LEU A 223 -5.59 11.16 2.10
C LEU A 223 -6.57 9.99 2.07
N GLU A 224 -7.31 9.80 3.15
CA GLU A 224 -8.31 8.75 3.31
C GLU A 224 -9.69 9.34 3.56
N TYR A 225 -10.64 9.03 2.69
CA TYR A 225 -12.01 9.50 2.75
C TYR A 225 -12.95 8.37 3.16
N GLU A 226 -13.67 8.58 4.25
CA GLU A 226 -14.78 7.72 4.64
C GLU A 226 -16.01 8.12 3.81
N ILE A 227 -16.45 7.24 2.92
CA ILE A 227 -17.58 7.51 2.00
C ILE A 227 -18.92 7.48 2.76
N GLU A 228 -19.02 6.64 3.78
CA GLU A 228 -20.09 6.64 4.77
C GLU A 228 -19.50 6.72 6.18
N PRO A 229 -19.24 7.92 6.71
CA PRO A 229 -18.75 8.05 8.07
C PRO A 229 -19.79 7.47 9.03
N ALA A 230 -19.34 6.78 10.07
CA ALA A 230 -20.23 6.17 11.07
C ALA A 230 -21.10 7.19 11.84
N ARG A 231 -20.84 8.50 11.68
CA ARG A 231 -21.60 9.60 12.28
C ARG A 231 -22.12 10.50 11.16
N GLU A 232 -23.44 10.50 10.95
CA GLU A 232 -24.13 11.27 9.89
C GLU A 232 -23.88 12.80 9.92
N SER A 233 -23.41 13.34 11.06
CA SER A 233 -23.14 14.77 11.23
C SER A 233 -21.68 15.19 11.03
N ALA A 234 -20.76 14.25 10.78
CA ALA A 234 -19.36 14.57 10.53
C ALA A 234 -19.20 14.99 9.07
N GLN A 235 -18.78 16.23 8.85
CA GLN A 235 -18.26 16.67 7.56
C GLN A 235 -17.16 15.69 7.14
N SER A 236 -17.19 15.22 5.88
CA SER A 236 -16.32 14.16 5.35
C SER A 236 -14.88 14.66 5.10
N ASP A 237 -14.32 15.31 6.10
CA ASP A 237 -12.92 15.72 6.12
C ASP A 237 -12.04 14.46 6.09
N PRO A 238 -11.07 14.38 5.15
CA PRO A 238 -10.24 13.20 5.05
C PRO A 238 -9.39 13.03 6.30
N GLY A 239 -9.17 11.78 6.70
CA GLY A 239 -7.98 11.44 7.46
C GLY A 239 -6.75 11.60 6.57
N PHE A 240 -5.58 11.76 7.17
CA PHE A 240 -4.34 11.80 6.41
C PHE A 240 -3.21 11.07 7.11
N PHE A 241 -2.25 10.59 6.33
CA PHE A 241 -0.96 10.11 6.79
C PHE A 241 0.17 10.85 6.10
N LEU A 242 1.15 11.29 6.89
CA LEU A 242 2.49 11.55 6.42
C LEU A 242 3.22 10.20 6.31
N CYS A 243 3.98 10.01 5.23
CA CYS A 243 4.63 8.74 4.91
C CYS A 243 6.17 8.84 4.93
N PRO A 244 6.81 8.84 6.12
CA PRO A 244 8.26 8.80 6.25
C PRO A 244 8.91 7.68 5.45
N ALA A 245 10.09 7.97 4.91
CA ALA A 245 10.88 6.94 4.24
C ALA A 245 11.34 5.87 5.27
N PRO A 246 11.44 4.59 4.86
CA PRO A 246 11.81 3.46 5.75
C PRO A 246 12.99 3.70 6.67
N ASP A 247 14.03 4.31 6.13
CA ASP A 247 15.33 4.51 6.76
C ASP A 247 15.37 5.77 7.63
N VAL A 248 14.36 6.63 7.53
CA VAL A 248 14.28 7.88 8.27
C VAL A 248 13.72 7.69 9.67
N LEU A 249 12.67 6.89 9.84
CA LEU A 249 12.10 6.57 11.16
C LEU A 249 12.20 5.06 11.43
N ALA A 250 13.43 4.54 11.33
CA ALA A 250 13.74 3.16 11.66
C ALA A 250 13.75 2.92 13.18
N GLY A 251 13.47 1.68 13.61
CA GLY A 251 13.41 1.27 15.02
C GLY A 251 14.77 1.17 15.72
N ASP A 252 15.74 2.01 15.35
CA ASP A 252 17.01 2.12 16.06
C ASP A 252 16.96 3.12 17.24
N GLY A 253 15.85 3.87 17.36
CA GLY A 253 15.60 4.84 18.41
C GLY A 253 16.49 6.09 18.36
N ARG A 254 17.30 6.28 17.31
CA ARG A 254 18.31 7.37 17.24
C ARG A 254 17.78 8.66 16.64
N ARG A 255 16.63 8.61 15.97
CA ARG A 255 16.08 9.71 15.18
C ARG A 255 14.84 10.36 15.79
N SER A 256 14.80 10.48 17.12
CA SER A 256 13.67 11.15 17.82
C SER A 256 13.45 12.59 17.37
N GLY A 257 14.50 13.29 16.92
CA GLY A 257 14.36 14.63 16.33
C GLY A 257 13.57 14.64 15.03
N ASP A 258 13.75 13.63 14.17
CA ASP A 258 12.97 13.48 12.94
C ASP A 258 11.50 13.15 13.26
N LEU A 259 11.27 12.30 14.27
CA LEU A 259 9.91 12.02 14.75
C LEU A 259 9.22 13.30 15.22
N ALA A 260 9.90 14.16 15.97
CA ALA A 260 9.36 15.44 16.44
C ALA A 260 8.91 16.34 15.27
N VAL A 261 9.68 16.42 14.18
CA VAL A 261 9.31 17.18 12.97
C VAL A 261 7.97 16.70 12.39
N VAL A 262 7.78 15.38 12.27
CA VAL A 262 6.53 14.82 11.73
C VAL A 262 5.37 15.09 12.68
N LEU A 263 5.58 14.94 14.00
CA LEU A 263 4.55 15.23 14.99
C LEU A 263 4.15 16.70 15.00
N ASP A 264 5.11 17.62 14.91
CA ASP A 264 4.84 19.07 14.82
C ASP A 264 4.00 19.40 13.58
N ALA A 265 4.29 18.75 12.45
CA ALA A 265 3.49 18.91 11.25
C ALA A 265 2.05 18.40 11.42
N VAL A 266 1.86 17.21 12.00
CA VAL A 266 0.52 16.65 12.31
C VAL A 266 -0.25 17.56 13.28
N SER A 267 0.44 18.09 14.29
CA SER A 267 -0.10 19.00 15.30
C SER A 267 -0.62 20.28 14.64
N SER A 268 0.24 20.91 13.86
CA SER A 268 -0.08 22.12 13.10
C SER A 268 -1.28 21.90 12.18
N ALA A 269 -1.30 20.78 11.46
CA ALA A 269 -2.38 20.46 10.54
C ALA A 269 -3.71 20.13 11.24
N THR A 270 -3.68 19.61 12.46
CA THR A 270 -4.94 19.36 13.18
C THR A 270 -5.41 20.55 14.00
N GLY A 271 -4.60 21.61 14.11
CA GLY A 271 -4.80 22.69 15.06
C GLY A 271 -4.81 22.19 16.52
N ARG A 272 -4.25 20.99 16.76
CA ARG A 272 -4.10 20.40 18.08
C ARG A 272 -2.63 20.50 18.44
N ASP A 273 -2.34 21.10 19.58
CA ASP A 273 -1.04 20.89 20.20
C ASP A 273 -1.12 19.56 20.96
N PRO A 274 -0.46 18.49 20.51
CA PRO A 274 -0.42 17.25 21.26
C PRO A 274 0.20 17.59 22.61
N ASP A 275 -0.53 17.25 23.66
CA ASP A 275 -0.03 17.45 25.01
C ASP A 275 1.33 16.73 25.14
N ILE A 276 2.19 17.27 26.01
CA ILE A 276 3.50 16.70 26.37
C ILE A 276 3.34 15.21 26.71
N ALA A 277 2.20 14.81 27.30
CA ALA A 277 1.87 13.41 27.55
C ALA A 277 1.76 12.58 26.26
N GLU A 278 0.96 13.00 25.27
CA GLU A 278 0.78 12.26 24.01
C GLU A 278 2.10 12.13 23.24
N ARG A 279 2.91 13.20 23.21
CA ARG A 279 4.26 13.14 22.60
C ARG A 279 5.16 12.13 23.29
N ARG A 280 5.14 12.06 24.62
CA ARG A 280 5.94 11.08 25.39
C ARG A 280 5.51 9.66 25.10
N GLU A 281 4.21 9.39 24.97
CA GLU A 281 3.70 8.07 24.61
C GLU A 281 4.13 7.66 23.20
N ILE A 282 4.07 8.59 22.24
CA ILE A 282 4.55 8.35 20.87
C ILE A 282 6.07 8.06 20.86
N GLU A 283 6.86 8.86 21.57
CA GLU A 283 8.30 8.63 21.70
C GLU A 283 8.62 7.30 22.39
N TRP A 284 7.84 6.91 23.40
CA TRP A 284 7.99 5.63 24.09
C TRP A 284 7.77 4.47 23.12
N VAL A 285 6.67 4.48 22.37
CA VAL A 285 6.37 3.46 21.36
C VAL A 285 7.44 3.42 20.27
N TYR A 286 7.93 4.58 19.81
CA TYR A 286 9.02 4.64 18.83
C TYR A 286 10.31 4.00 19.35
N ARG A 287 10.66 4.21 20.62
CA ARG A 287 11.84 3.59 21.24
C ARG A 287 11.67 2.10 21.53
N ALA A 288 10.43 1.61 21.59
CA ALA A 288 10.12 0.19 21.78
C ALA A 288 10.26 -0.65 20.49
N MET A 289 10.38 0.01 19.33
CA MET A 289 10.53 -0.62 18.01
C MET A 289 11.82 -1.45 17.89
N GLU A 290 11.83 -2.39 16.95
CA GLU A 290 13.00 -3.22 16.64
C GLU A 290 13.79 -2.63 15.46
N PRO A 291 15.11 -2.84 15.36
CA PRO A 291 15.94 -2.25 14.31
C PRO A 291 15.45 -2.52 12.88
N GLU A 292 14.79 -3.66 12.65
CA GLU A 292 14.26 -4.09 11.35
C GLU A 292 12.90 -3.44 11.01
N THR A 293 12.31 -2.70 11.95
CA THR A 293 11.01 -2.05 11.80
C THR A 293 11.15 -0.57 11.45
N SER A 294 10.10 0.02 10.88
CA SER A 294 10.06 1.44 10.55
C SER A 294 8.67 2.02 10.67
N VAL A 295 8.57 3.29 11.06
CA VAL A 295 7.32 4.06 10.98
C VAL A 295 7.05 4.39 9.51
N ARG A 296 5.91 3.94 9.01
CA ARG A 296 5.46 4.06 7.61
C ARG A 296 4.38 5.09 7.42
N GLY A 297 3.63 5.35 8.48
CA GLY A 297 2.56 6.32 8.51
C GLY A 297 2.51 6.98 9.88
N VAL A 298 2.40 8.30 9.88
CA VAL A 298 1.97 9.08 11.04
C VAL A 298 0.75 9.87 10.60
N GLY A 299 -0.41 9.57 11.19
CA GLY A 299 -1.67 10.06 10.69
C GLY A 299 -2.69 10.41 11.75
N VAL A 300 -3.75 11.05 11.30
CA VAL A 300 -4.86 11.52 12.14
C VAL A 300 -6.15 11.37 11.37
N PHE A 301 -7.20 11.03 12.11
CA PHE A 301 -8.51 10.73 11.55
C PHE A 301 -9.57 11.52 12.30
N PRO A 302 -9.98 12.69 11.79
CA PRO A 302 -10.94 13.55 12.46
C PRO A 302 -12.24 12.83 12.88
N SER A 303 -12.69 11.86 12.08
CA SER A 303 -13.89 11.07 12.35
C SER A 303 -13.70 9.95 13.39
N ARG A 304 -12.46 9.49 13.64
CA ARG A 304 -12.16 8.31 14.47
C ARG A 304 -11.72 8.63 15.90
N GLY A 305 -11.44 9.90 16.20
CA GLY A 305 -11.21 10.38 17.57
C GLY A 305 -9.97 11.28 17.73
N PRO A 306 -9.70 11.75 18.96
CA PRO A 306 -8.47 12.44 19.29
C PRO A 306 -7.36 11.43 19.53
N GLY A 307 -6.41 11.35 18.59
CA GLY A 307 -5.19 10.57 18.73
C GLY A 307 -4.35 10.62 17.47
N VAL A 308 -3.06 10.41 17.61
CA VAL A 308 -2.13 10.19 16.49
C VAL A 308 -2.04 8.70 16.23
N ARG A 309 -2.23 8.29 14.98
CA ARG A 309 -2.04 6.92 14.54
C ARG A 309 -0.62 6.72 14.04
N LEU A 310 0.09 5.74 14.60
CA LEU A 310 1.35 5.25 14.07
C LEU A 310 1.12 3.94 13.33
N ALA A 311 1.52 3.88 12.06
CA ALA A 311 1.64 2.65 11.30
C ALA A 311 3.11 2.23 11.28
N ILE A 312 3.42 1.08 11.89
CA ILE A 312 4.77 0.54 12.05
C ILE A 312 4.83 -0.79 11.31
N GLU A 313 5.78 -0.96 10.41
CA GLU A 313 5.94 -2.20 9.64
C GLU A 313 7.33 -2.82 9.85
N GLY A 314 7.46 -4.08 9.45
CA GLY A 314 8.74 -4.79 9.36
C GLY A 314 8.84 -6.02 10.25
N PHE A 315 7.78 -6.38 10.97
CA PHE A 315 7.75 -7.55 11.84
C PHE A 315 7.74 -8.83 11.00
N ARG A 316 8.78 -9.66 11.14
CA ARG A 316 8.96 -10.88 10.32
C ARG A 316 8.10 -12.04 10.78
N ASP A 317 7.80 -12.09 12.06
CA ASP A 317 7.07 -13.18 12.69
C ASP A 317 6.23 -12.68 13.86
N SER A 318 5.29 -13.53 14.32
CA SER A 318 4.40 -13.19 15.43
C SER A 318 5.15 -12.99 16.76
N SER A 319 6.31 -13.62 16.94
CA SER A 319 7.11 -13.48 18.17
C SER A 319 7.68 -12.06 18.31
N ALA A 320 8.27 -11.52 17.24
CA ALA A 320 8.77 -10.14 17.20
C ALA A 320 7.65 -9.13 17.45
N LEU A 321 6.49 -9.33 16.81
CA LEU A 321 5.30 -8.51 17.03
C LEU A 321 4.83 -8.54 18.50
N MET A 322 4.76 -9.72 19.12
CA MET A 322 4.32 -9.84 20.52
C MET A 322 5.28 -9.17 21.50
N ALA A 323 6.59 -9.31 21.25
CA ALA A 323 7.62 -8.66 22.05
C ALA A 323 7.55 -7.13 21.93
N PHE A 324 7.28 -6.61 20.73
CA PHE A 324 7.03 -5.19 20.52
C PHE A 324 5.79 -4.70 21.28
N LEU A 325 4.64 -5.36 21.13
CA LEU A 325 3.41 -4.96 21.82
C LEU A 325 3.56 -4.95 23.35
N GLU A 326 4.38 -5.84 23.90
CA GLU A 326 4.75 -5.82 25.32
C GLU A 326 5.55 -4.59 25.71
N ARG A 327 6.63 -4.28 24.97
CA ARG A 327 7.48 -3.11 25.23
C ARG A 327 6.73 -1.80 25.04
N ALA A 328 5.86 -1.75 24.04
CA ALA A 328 4.97 -0.62 23.77
C ALA A 328 3.85 -0.48 24.83
N ALA A 329 3.76 -1.39 25.81
CA ALA A 329 2.72 -1.40 26.83
C ALA A 329 1.29 -1.39 26.26
N TRP A 330 1.08 -2.04 25.11
CA TRP A 330 -0.24 -2.14 24.51
C TRP A 330 -1.20 -2.88 25.45
N PRO A 331 -2.37 -2.30 25.80
CA PRO A 331 -3.20 -2.83 26.88
C PRO A 331 -4.05 -4.04 26.50
N GLY A 332 -4.06 -4.44 25.23
CA GLY A 332 -4.87 -5.56 24.74
C GLY A 332 -4.30 -6.94 25.03
N ARG A 333 -5.08 -7.98 24.70
CA ARG A 333 -4.71 -9.38 24.96
C ARG A 333 -3.83 -9.94 23.86
N ARG A 334 -2.51 -9.86 24.07
CA ARG A 334 -1.47 -10.43 23.19
C ARG A 334 -1.70 -11.90 22.81
N SER A 335 -2.27 -12.71 23.71
CA SER A 335 -2.60 -14.12 23.41
C SER A 335 -3.64 -14.28 22.29
N VAL A 336 -4.59 -13.36 22.17
CA VAL A 336 -5.60 -13.36 21.10
C VAL A 336 -4.92 -13.12 19.76
N VAL A 337 -4.02 -12.11 19.72
CA VAL A 337 -3.24 -11.82 18.52
C VAL A 337 -2.42 -13.03 18.09
N ALA A 338 -1.65 -13.62 19.00
CA ALA A 338 -0.84 -14.80 18.72
C ALA A 338 -1.67 -15.96 18.16
N SER A 339 -2.83 -16.25 18.76
CA SER A 339 -3.70 -17.35 18.31
C SER A 339 -4.32 -17.13 16.93
N THR A 340 -4.52 -15.88 16.53
CA THR A 340 -5.11 -15.53 15.22
C THR A 340 -4.05 -15.47 14.12
N VAL A 341 -2.85 -14.97 14.45
CA VAL A 341 -1.75 -14.87 13.49
C VAL A 341 -1.12 -16.24 13.21
N ALA A 342 -0.99 -17.11 14.23
CA ALA A 342 -0.28 -18.38 14.08
C ALA A 342 -0.80 -19.26 12.91
N PRO A 343 -2.12 -19.46 12.70
CA PRO A 343 -2.62 -20.21 11.55
C PRO A 343 -2.32 -19.57 10.18
N LEU A 344 -2.17 -18.24 10.12
CA LEU A 344 -1.82 -17.52 8.89
C LEU A 344 -0.31 -17.62 8.61
N GLU A 345 0.49 -17.53 9.66
CA GLU A 345 1.94 -17.68 9.60
C GLU A 345 2.35 -19.11 9.21
N GLU A 346 1.70 -20.13 9.77
CA GLU A 346 1.90 -21.56 9.41
C GLU A 346 1.64 -21.84 7.92
N ARG A 347 0.79 -21.03 7.27
CA ARG A 347 0.47 -21.13 5.85
C ARG A 347 1.42 -20.34 4.95
N ALA A 348 2.41 -19.65 5.53
CA ALA A 348 3.21 -18.64 4.84
C ALA A 348 2.33 -17.64 4.07
N ALA A 349 1.23 -17.21 4.69
CA ALA A 349 0.21 -16.36 4.05
C ALA A 349 0.67 -14.90 3.85
N PHE A 350 1.82 -14.52 4.42
CA PHE A 350 2.40 -13.19 4.37
C PHE A 350 3.91 -13.28 4.57
N THR A 351 4.63 -12.20 4.29
CA THR A 351 6.11 -12.12 4.41
C THR A 351 6.56 -11.23 5.56
N TRP A 352 5.79 -10.19 5.87
CA TRP A 352 5.95 -9.40 7.08
C TRP A 352 4.61 -8.81 7.51
N MET A 353 4.59 -8.29 8.72
CA MET A 353 3.45 -7.63 9.31
C MET A 353 3.75 -6.16 9.61
N GLY A 354 2.67 -5.40 9.75
CA GLY A 354 2.64 -4.10 10.36
C GLY A 354 1.60 -4.03 11.47
N VAL A 355 1.66 -2.94 12.22
CA VAL A 355 0.74 -2.64 13.30
C VAL A 355 0.36 -1.17 13.23
N GLN A 356 -0.92 -0.90 13.43
CA GLN A 356 -1.46 0.45 13.60
C GLN A 356 -1.90 0.64 15.06
N LEU A 357 -1.28 1.60 15.74
CA LEU A 357 -1.61 1.99 17.10
C LEU A 357 -2.17 3.40 17.10
N ASP A 358 -3.25 3.63 17.85
CA ASP A 358 -3.74 4.97 18.18
C ASP A 358 -3.12 5.41 19.50
N LEU A 359 -2.39 6.52 19.50
CA LEU A 359 -1.68 7.07 20.65
C LEU A 359 -2.44 8.29 21.16
N ARG A 360 -2.52 8.41 22.49
CA ARG A 360 -3.30 9.44 23.19
C ARG A 360 -2.55 9.91 24.43
N PRO A 361 -2.96 11.03 25.05
CA PRO A 361 -2.36 11.49 26.30
C PRO A 361 -2.41 10.47 27.45
N ASP A 362 -3.39 9.56 27.44
CA ASP A 362 -3.57 8.51 28.46
C ASP A 362 -2.89 7.16 28.11
N GLY A 363 -2.14 7.11 26.99
CA GLY A 363 -1.35 5.94 26.60
C GLY A 363 -1.71 5.38 25.21
N VAL A 364 -1.28 4.14 24.98
CA VAL A 364 -1.63 3.38 23.78
C VAL A 364 -3.09 2.93 23.85
N GLY A 365 -3.86 3.27 22.82
CA GLY A 365 -5.25 2.86 22.69
C GLY A 365 -5.44 1.34 22.64
N PRO A 366 -6.60 0.81 23.05
CA PRO A 366 -6.85 -0.62 23.10
C PRO A 366 -7.12 -1.25 21.73
N ARG A 367 -7.37 -0.45 20.69
CA ARG A 367 -7.58 -0.95 19.33
C ARG A 367 -6.23 -1.17 18.66
N LEU A 368 -6.13 -2.25 17.90
CA LEU A 368 -4.93 -2.63 17.16
C LEU A 368 -5.32 -2.95 15.72
N GLY A 369 -4.72 -2.28 14.74
CA GLY A 369 -4.72 -2.74 13.36
C GLY A 369 -3.51 -3.65 13.14
N LEU A 370 -3.69 -4.80 12.52
CA LEU A 370 -2.62 -5.70 12.12
C LEU A 370 -2.59 -5.79 10.61
N ASP A 371 -1.53 -5.26 10.01
CA ASP A 371 -1.34 -5.25 8.57
C ASP A 371 -0.52 -6.46 8.15
N PHE A 372 -0.90 -7.10 7.05
CA PHE A 372 -0.21 -8.26 6.48
C PHE A 372 0.20 -7.94 5.06
N PHE A 373 1.46 -8.20 4.74
CA PHE A 373 2.06 -7.85 3.44
C PHE A 373 2.60 -9.09 2.72
N PRO A 374 2.52 -9.15 1.39
CA PRO A 374 3.03 -10.26 0.61
C PRO A 374 4.54 -10.10 0.35
N GLU A 375 5.18 -11.11 -0.23
CA GLU A 375 6.55 -10.96 -0.73
C GLU A 375 6.57 -9.95 -1.88
N GLU A 376 7.62 -9.14 -1.98
CA GLU A 376 7.64 -7.94 -2.82
C GLU A 376 7.33 -8.21 -4.32
N SER A 377 6.81 -7.17 -4.99
CA SER A 377 6.67 -6.96 -6.45
C SER A 377 5.58 -7.69 -7.26
N ASP A 378 5.01 -8.80 -6.80
CA ASP A 378 3.98 -9.53 -7.58
C ASP A 378 2.53 -9.15 -7.26
N TRP A 379 2.27 -8.49 -6.13
CA TRP A 379 0.92 -8.16 -5.67
C TRP A 379 0.14 -7.21 -6.59
N LEU A 380 0.85 -6.40 -7.38
CA LEU A 380 0.28 -5.48 -8.38
C LEU A 380 -0.29 -6.20 -9.61
N LYS A 381 0.07 -7.47 -9.83
CA LYS A 381 -0.24 -8.20 -11.07
C LYS A 381 -0.88 -9.55 -10.82
N ASP A 382 -0.83 -10.06 -9.60
CA ASP A 382 -1.22 -11.43 -9.29
C ASP A 382 -1.93 -11.58 -7.95
N ILE A 383 -2.94 -12.45 -7.91
CA ILE A 383 -3.64 -12.87 -6.70
C ILE A 383 -2.87 -13.92 -5.91
N ARG A 384 -1.96 -14.66 -6.56
CA ARG A 384 -1.23 -15.80 -5.97
C ARG A 384 -0.59 -15.49 -4.61
N PRO A 385 0.05 -14.32 -4.38
CA PRO A 385 0.61 -14.00 -3.07
C PRO A 385 -0.43 -13.99 -1.93
N TRP A 386 -1.70 -13.75 -2.26
CA TRP A 386 -2.78 -13.61 -1.29
C TRP A 386 -3.66 -14.84 -1.13
N ARG A 387 -3.50 -15.87 -1.97
CA ARG A 387 -4.40 -17.04 -1.94
C ARG A 387 -4.41 -17.71 -0.57
N ALA A 388 -3.24 -17.99 -0.02
CA ALA A 388 -3.11 -18.62 1.30
C ALA A 388 -3.72 -17.75 2.42
N PHE A 389 -3.60 -16.42 2.29
CA PHE A 389 -4.20 -15.47 3.22
C PHE A 389 -5.72 -15.48 3.15
N ILE A 390 -6.29 -15.33 1.95
CA ILE A 390 -7.74 -15.31 1.70
C ILE A 390 -8.38 -16.62 2.18
N GLU A 391 -7.78 -17.76 1.86
CA GLU A 391 -8.23 -19.07 2.35
C GLU A 391 -8.14 -19.15 3.88
N GLY A 392 -7.08 -18.62 4.48
CA GLY A 392 -6.85 -18.60 5.92
C GLY A 392 -7.89 -17.78 6.68
N ILE A 393 -8.17 -16.54 6.26
CA ILE A 393 -9.18 -15.69 6.90
C ILE A 393 -10.60 -16.19 6.64
N GLY A 394 -10.86 -16.80 5.48
CA GLY A 394 -12.13 -17.45 5.17
C GLY A 394 -12.39 -18.67 6.05
N ALA A 395 -11.38 -19.54 6.23
CA ALA A 395 -11.49 -20.72 7.09
C ALA A 395 -11.70 -20.37 8.57
N GLN A 396 -11.19 -19.22 9.01
CA GLN A 396 -11.41 -18.70 10.36
C GLN A 396 -12.75 -17.97 10.52
N GLY A 397 -13.53 -17.79 9.44
CA GLY A 397 -14.82 -17.10 9.48
C GLY A 397 -14.70 -15.60 9.77
N LEU A 398 -13.54 -14.99 9.53
CA LEU A 398 -13.31 -13.56 9.82
C LEU A 398 -13.86 -12.64 8.72
N ALA A 399 -14.18 -13.18 7.55
CA ALA A 399 -14.67 -12.42 6.41
C ALA A 399 -15.86 -13.12 5.74
N VAL A 400 -16.71 -12.31 5.12
CA VAL A 400 -17.87 -12.76 4.33
C VAL A 400 -17.37 -13.48 3.08
N PRO A 401 -17.74 -14.76 2.85
CA PRO A 401 -17.21 -15.56 1.74
C PRO A 401 -17.41 -14.92 0.36
N GLU A 402 -18.57 -14.30 0.13
CA GLU A 402 -18.91 -13.65 -1.12
C GLU A 402 -17.99 -12.44 -1.39
N ARG A 403 -17.58 -11.72 -0.35
CA ARG A 403 -16.62 -10.60 -0.44
C ARG A 403 -15.23 -11.11 -0.81
N LEU A 404 -14.80 -12.22 -0.22
CA LEU A 404 -13.50 -12.84 -0.53
C LEU A 404 -13.44 -13.33 -1.98
N SER A 405 -14.48 -14.01 -2.46
CA SER A 405 -14.56 -14.45 -3.87
C SER A 405 -14.51 -13.25 -4.81
N ALA A 406 -15.33 -12.22 -4.53
CA ALA A 406 -15.35 -11.01 -5.32
C ALA A 406 -13.99 -10.30 -5.34
N LEU A 407 -13.28 -10.22 -4.21
CA LEU A 407 -11.95 -9.61 -4.13
C LEU A 407 -10.93 -10.39 -4.96
N ALA A 408 -10.91 -11.72 -4.84
CA ALA A 408 -9.98 -12.58 -5.56
C ALA A 408 -10.18 -12.53 -7.08
N GLU A 409 -11.44 -12.43 -7.53
CA GLU A 409 -11.80 -12.39 -8.96
C GLU A 409 -11.61 -11.00 -9.57
N SER A 410 -11.96 -9.95 -8.83
CA SER A 410 -12.13 -8.60 -9.40
C SER A 410 -10.98 -7.64 -9.15
N TRP A 411 -9.96 -7.98 -8.36
CA TRP A 411 -8.93 -6.98 -8.04
C TRP A 411 -7.57 -7.14 -8.71
N PRO A 412 -6.94 -8.33 -8.77
CA PRO A 412 -5.63 -8.40 -9.41
C PRO A 412 -5.72 -8.31 -10.94
N GLY A 413 -4.71 -7.70 -11.54
CA GLY A 413 -4.51 -7.75 -12.99
C GLY A 413 -3.92 -6.49 -13.60
N ALA A 414 -3.58 -6.62 -14.88
CA ALA A 414 -3.12 -5.55 -15.74
C ALA A 414 -4.00 -5.51 -16.98
N GLU A 415 -4.47 -4.33 -17.35
CA GLU A 415 -5.32 -4.14 -18.51
C GLU A 415 -4.90 -2.90 -19.29
N MET A 416 -4.85 -3.01 -20.61
CA MET A 416 -4.66 -1.86 -21.47
C MET A 416 -6.03 -1.27 -21.83
N LEU A 417 -6.15 0.04 -21.68
CA LEU A 417 -7.36 0.80 -21.93
C LEU A 417 -7.07 1.90 -22.95
N PHE A 418 -8.08 2.28 -23.71
CA PHE A 418 -7.98 3.35 -24.70
C PHE A 418 -8.76 4.57 -24.21
N GLY A 419 -8.11 5.72 -24.31
CA GLY A 419 -8.57 7.00 -23.80
C GLY A 419 -8.54 8.11 -24.84
N LYS A 420 -8.77 9.34 -24.39
CA LYS A 420 -8.68 10.54 -25.22
C LYS A 420 -7.25 10.76 -25.73
N THR A 421 -6.25 10.48 -24.90
CA THR A 421 -4.83 10.73 -25.21
C THR A 421 -4.11 9.51 -25.77
N GLY A 422 -4.82 8.39 -25.95
CA GLY A 422 -4.27 7.16 -26.51
C GLY A 422 -4.38 5.98 -25.54
N LEU A 423 -3.34 5.14 -25.51
CA LEU A 423 -3.33 3.93 -24.70
C LEU A 423 -2.86 4.25 -23.28
N PHE A 424 -3.53 3.68 -22.29
CA PHE A 424 -3.08 3.68 -20.90
C PHE A 424 -3.14 2.28 -20.31
N LEU A 425 -2.17 1.99 -19.45
CA LEU A 425 -2.09 0.76 -18.70
C LEU A 425 -2.69 0.97 -17.32
N HIS A 426 -3.69 0.16 -17.02
CA HIS A 426 -4.36 0.10 -15.73
C HIS A 426 -3.88 -1.14 -14.98
N LEU A 427 -3.26 -0.92 -13.82
CA LEU A 427 -2.82 -1.97 -12.92
C LEU A 427 -3.66 -1.93 -11.66
N ARG A 428 -3.98 -3.12 -11.16
CA ARG A 428 -4.82 -3.28 -9.98
C ARG A 428 -4.29 -4.45 -9.16
N GLY A 429 -4.16 -4.23 -7.85
CA GLY A 429 -3.55 -5.19 -6.95
C GLY A 429 -3.93 -4.94 -5.49
N ILE A 430 -3.97 -6.01 -4.70
CA ILE A 430 -4.23 -5.92 -3.26
C ILE A 430 -2.88 -5.60 -2.60
N HIS A 431 -2.76 -4.42 -2.00
CA HIS A 431 -1.53 -3.96 -1.36
C HIS A 431 -1.27 -4.71 -0.06
N HIS A 432 -2.28 -4.80 0.80
CA HIS A 432 -2.21 -5.47 2.09
C HIS A 432 -3.61 -5.79 2.62
N PHE A 433 -3.67 -6.65 3.62
CA PHE A 433 -4.86 -6.89 4.43
C PHE A 433 -4.65 -6.33 5.83
N GLU A 434 -5.71 -5.81 6.45
CA GLU A 434 -5.71 -5.37 7.85
C GLU A 434 -6.71 -6.23 8.64
N LEU A 435 -6.28 -6.74 9.79
CA LEU A 435 -7.14 -7.30 10.81
C LEU A 435 -7.24 -6.30 11.96
N GLY A 436 -8.43 -5.76 12.21
CA GLY A 436 -8.70 -4.89 13.34
C GLY A 436 -9.13 -5.70 14.56
N LEU A 437 -8.47 -5.44 15.68
CA LEU A 437 -8.82 -5.97 16.99
C LEU A 437 -9.41 -4.83 17.83
N ALA A 438 -10.59 -5.06 18.41
CA ALA A 438 -11.20 -4.18 19.39
C ALA A 438 -11.55 -4.97 20.66
N GLY A 439 -10.86 -4.65 21.75
CA GLY A 439 -10.96 -5.43 22.99
C GLY A 439 -10.27 -6.79 22.81
N ASP A 440 -11.05 -7.86 22.90
CA ASP A 440 -10.55 -9.25 22.93
C ASP A 440 -10.88 -10.04 21.66
N GLU A 441 -11.45 -9.40 20.65
CA GLU A 441 -11.93 -10.06 19.43
C GLU A 441 -11.52 -9.30 18.18
N PHE A 442 -11.24 -10.04 17.11
CA PHE A 442 -11.06 -9.47 15.78
C PHE A 442 -12.43 -9.14 15.21
N ASP A 443 -12.77 -7.86 15.23
CA ASP A 443 -14.07 -7.36 14.80
C ASP A 443 -14.02 -6.82 13.36
N GLN A 444 -12.83 -6.61 12.80
CA GLN A 444 -12.66 -6.06 11.46
C GLN A 444 -11.65 -6.85 10.63
N VAL A 445 -12.01 -7.06 9.37
CA VAL A 445 -11.09 -7.49 8.31
C VAL A 445 -11.26 -6.57 7.12
N LYS A 446 -10.15 -6.07 6.58
CA LYS A 446 -10.14 -5.16 5.44
C LYS A 446 -9.09 -5.58 4.42
N ALA A 447 -9.34 -5.27 3.15
CA ALA A 447 -8.32 -5.31 2.10
C ALA A 447 -8.09 -3.91 1.54
N TYR A 448 -6.83 -3.53 1.44
CA TYR A 448 -6.40 -2.30 0.79
C TYR A 448 -5.97 -2.60 -0.62
N ALA A 449 -6.69 -2.03 -1.56
CA ALA A 449 -6.68 -2.45 -2.94
C ALA A 449 -6.37 -1.24 -3.81
N PHE A 450 -5.20 -1.25 -4.47
CA PHE A 450 -4.70 -0.10 -5.21
C PHE A 450 -4.91 -0.24 -6.71
N LEU A 451 -5.02 0.93 -7.34
CA LEU A 451 -5.12 1.19 -8.76
C LEU A 451 -3.95 2.07 -9.14
N LEU A 452 -3.35 1.77 -10.29
CA LEU A 452 -2.34 2.61 -10.91
C LEU A 452 -2.68 2.78 -12.39
N ILE A 453 -2.67 4.02 -12.86
CA ILE A 453 -2.92 4.35 -14.26
C ILE A 453 -1.65 4.97 -14.84
N MET A 454 -1.14 4.38 -15.92
CA MET A 454 0.06 4.84 -16.61
C MET A 454 -0.26 5.13 -18.07
N GLY A 455 -0.13 6.38 -18.52
CA GLY A 455 -0.25 6.71 -19.93
C GLY A 455 0.95 6.18 -20.72
N SER A 456 0.74 5.62 -21.90
CA SER A 456 1.83 5.43 -22.87
C SER A 456 1.95 6.70 -23.71
N ARG A 457 3.05 7.43 -23.60
CA ARG A 457 3.37 8.43 -24.63
C ARG A 457 3.80 7.67 -25.87
N SER A 458 3.09 7.86 -26.99
CA SER A 458 3.66 7.54 -28.29
C SER A 458 4.90 8.41 -28.47
N GLN A 459 6.07 7.79 -28.53
CA GLN A 459 7.27 8.49 -28.98
C GLN A 459 7.04 8.84 -30.45
N GLU A 460 6.78 10.11 -30.73
CA GLU A 460 6.81 10.66 -32.09
C GLU A 460 8.24 10.90 -32.56
#